data_AF-A0A0F7NIJ0-F1
#
_entry.id   AF-A0A0F7NIJ0-F1
#
_cell.length_a   1.000
_cell.length_b   1.000
_cell.length_c   1.000
_cell.angle_alpha   90.00
_cell.angle_beta   90.00
_cell.angle_gamma   90.00
#
_symmetry.space_group_name_H-M   'P 1'
#
loop_
_entity.id
_entity.type
_entity.pdbx_description
1 polymer ?
#
loop_
_entity_poly.entity_id
_entity_poly.type
_entity_poly.pdbx_seq_one_letter_code
_entity_poly.pdbx_strand_id
1 'polypeptide(L)'
;MFRTPLGTRTAVAFTSQAALVRALGPEQKWVRLGEPALRALATPVGAERITVDPLLTARRPYAHFTPPRSQGEPRPQQRPAPPSSPTPQQPATH
;
A
#
# COMPACT_ATOMS: atom_id res chain seq x y z
N MET A 1 0.32 23.41 -3.89
CA MET A 1 0.44 21.99 -4.28
C MET A 1 1.91 21.61 -4.21
N PHE A 2 2.27 20.45 -3.65
CA PHE A 2 3.67 20.05 -3.50
C PHE A 2 4.04 19.00 -4.53
N ARG A 3 5.30 19.02 -4.97
CA ARG A 3 5.89 17.99 -5.82
C ARG A 3 6.83 17.16 -4.98
N THR A 4 6.79 15.84 -5.15
CA THR A 4 7.85 14.96 -4.64
C THR A 4 9.12 15.18 -5.47
N PRO A 5 10.31 14.78 -4.96
CA PRO A 5 11.55 14.81 -5.74
C PRO A 5 11.47 14.02 -7.06
N LEU A 6 10.58 13.03 -7.14
CA LEU A 6 10.27 12.26 -8.34
C LEU A 6 9.25 12.93 -9.27
N GLY A 7 8.84 14.18 -9.01
CA GLY A 7 7.94 14.95 -9.85
C GLY A 7 6.45 14.65 -9.66
N THR A 8 6.09 13.68 -8.81
CA THR A 8 4.70 13.31 -8.50
C THR A 8 4.02 14.42 -7.71
N ARG A 9 2.78 14.72 -8.08
CA ARG A 9 1.94 15.69 -7.37
C ARG A 9 1.38 15.07 -6.10
N THR A 10 1.49 15.77 -4.97
CA THR A 10 0.97 15.32 -3.69
C THR A 10 0.18 16.42 -3.00
N ALA A 11 -0.92 16.03 -2.35
CA ALA A 11 -1.62 16.88 -1.40
C ALA A 11 -0.92 16.77 -0.05
N VAL A 12 -0.85 17.88 0.69
CA VAL A 12 -0.30 17.91 2.05
C VAL A 12 -1.33 18.51 3.00
N ALA A 13 -1.51 17.85 4.13
CA ALA A 13 -2.35 18.30 5.23
C ALA A 13 -1.44 18.70 6.40
N PHE A 14 -1.86 19.70 7.16
CA PHE A 14 -1.16 20.11 8.38
C PHE A 14 -2.11 19.95 9.56
N THR A 15 -1.63 19.35 10.65
CA THR A 15 -2.42 19.24 11.89
C THR A 15 -2.44 20.53 12.69
N SER A 16 -1.52 21.46 12.40
CA SER A 16 -1.45 22.77 13.06
C SER A 16 -1.31 23.92 12.06
N GLN A 17 -1.95 25.05 12.38
CA GLN A 17 -1.80 26.29 11.62
C GLN A 17 -0.35 26.78 11.63
N ALA A 18 0.37 26.62 12.75
CA ALA A 18 1.77 27.00 12.84
C ALA A 18 2.65 26.22 11.84
N ALA A 19 2.43 24.91 11.67
CA ALA A 19 3.13 24.11 10.68
C ALA A 19 2.81 24.56 9.24
N LEU A 20 1.55 24.87 8.96
CA LEU A 20 1.12 25.41 7.65
C LEU A 20 1.79 26.75 7.34
N VAL A 21 1.79 27.69 8.29
CA VAL A 21 2.40 29.02 8.14
C VAL A 21 3.91 28.90 7.95
N ARG A 22 4.58 27.98 8.65
CA ARG A 22 6.02 27.72 8.40
C ARG A 22 6.28 27.15 7.00
N ALA A 23 5.35 26.38 6.45
CA ALA A 23 5.51 25.74 5.15
C ALA A 23 5.23 26.66 3.96
N LEU A 24 4.20 27.50 4.07
CA LEU A 24 3.68 28.31 2.98
C LEU A 24 3.95 29.81 3.15
N GLY A 25 4.35 30.24 4.34
CA GLY A 25 4.45 31.64 4.73
C GLY A 25 3.16 32.19 5.34
N PRO A 26 3.24 33.31 6.09
CA PRO A 26 2.10 33.91 6.77
C PRO A 26 1.07 34.54 5.82
N GLU A 27 1.48 34.92 4.62
CA GLU A 27 0.65 35.61 3.62
C GLU A 27 -0.30 34.65 2.87
N GLN A 28 -0.08 33.33 2.97
CA GLN A 28 -0.86 32.36 2.23
C GLN A 28 -2.23 32.14 2.86
N LYS A 29 -3.30 32.50 2.15
CA LYS A 29 -4.68 32.19 2.56
C LYS A 29 -4.89 30.68 2.64
N TRP A 30 -5.51 30.22 3.73
CA TRP A 30 -5.81 28.82 3.99
C TRP A 30 -7.23 28.65 4.57
N VAL A 31 -7.76 27.44 4.48
CA VAL A 31 -9.08 27.06 5.01
C VAL A 31 -8.96 25.71 5.71
N ARG A 32 -9.77 25.46 6.74
CA ARG A 32 -9.83 24.14 7.40
C ARG A 32 -10.70 23.21 6.54
N LEU A 33 -10.13 22.08 6.16
CA LEU A 33 -10.84 21.02 5.45
C LEU A 33 -10.69 19.73 6.24
N GLY A 34 -11.74 18.92 6.27
CA GLY A 34 -11.65 17.52 6.71
C GLY A 34 -10.93 16.68 5.67
N GLU A 35 -10.39 15.52 6.07
CA GLU A 35 -9.75 14.55 5.17
C GLU A 35 -10.61 14.20 3.92
N PRO A 36 -11.91 13.87 4.04
CA PRO A 36 -12.71 13.51 2.87
C PRO A 36 -12.86 14.67 1.88
N ALA A 37 -13.00 15.90 2.37
CA ALA A 37 -13.07 17.09 1.52
C ALA A 37 -11.72 17.36 0.83
N LEU A 38 -10.61 17.21 1.56
CA LEU A 38 -9.27 17.35 1.00
C LEU A 38 -9.02 16.31 -0.10
N ARG A 39 -9.40 15.05 0.12
CA ARG A 39 -9.27 13.97 -0.85
C ARG A 39 -10.08 14.26 -2.11
N ALA A 40 -11.34 14.67 -1.97
CA ALA A 40 -12.19 15.03 -3.11
C ALA A 40 -11.58 16.14 -3.98
N LEU A 41 -10.91 17.12 -3.37
CA LEU A 41 -10.22 18.20 -4.10
C LEU A 41 -8.86 17.77 -4.68
N ALA A 42 -8.20 16.77 -4.09
CA ALA A 42 -6.91 16.25 -4.54
C ALA A 42 -7.03 15.28 -5.73
N THR A 43 -8.13 14.52 -5.80
CA THR A 43 -8.43 13.59 -6.90
C THR A 43 -8.38 14.22 -8.30
N PRO A 44 -9.11 15.32 -8.61
CA PRO A 44 -9.13 15.88 -9.96
C PRO A 44 -7.78 16.46 -10.41
N VAL A 45 -6.90 16.82 -9.47
CA VAL A 45 -5.56 17.35 -9.77
C VAL A 45 -4.48 16.28 -9.82
N GLY A 46 -4.86 15.00 -9.72
CA GLY A 46 -3.96 13.85 -9.82
C GLY A 46 -3.07 13.64 -8.59
N ALA A 47 -3.49 14.13 -7.42
CA ALA A 47 -2.81 13.90 -6.16
C ALA A 47 -3.52 12.79 -5.37
N GLU A 48 -3.26 11.53 -5.73
CA GLU A 48 -3.85 10.36 -5.04
C GLU A 48 -3.31 10.18 -3.61
N ARG A 49 -2.14 10.75 -3.30
CA ARG A 49 -1.51 10.66 -1.99
C ARG A 49 -1.66 11.96 -1.20
N ILE A 50 -2.16 11.83 0.03
CA ILE A 50 -2.19 12.89 1.04
C ILE A 50 -1.07 12.60 2.05
N THR A 51 -0.21 13.59 2.28
CA THR A 51 0.85 13.52 3.30
C THR A 51 0.51 14.46 4.46
N VAL A 52 0.47 13.96 5.68
CA VAL A 52 0.19 14.76 6.88
C VAL A 52 1.50 15.24 7.50
N ASP A 53 1.57 16.54 7.82
CA ASP A 53 2.72 17.24 8.39
C ASP A 53 4.06 16.78 7.79
N PRO A 54 4.27 17.01 6.48
CA PRO A 54 5.52 16.66 5.85
C PRO A 54 6.66 17.37 6.56
N LEU A 55 7.71 16.61 6.87
CA LEU A 55 8.99 17.23 7.16
C LEU A 55 9.46 17.88 5.86
N LEU A 56 9.44 19.21 5.84
CA LEU A 56 9.92 20.02 4.72
C LEU A 56 11.45 19.89 4.52
N THR A 57 12.11 19.15 5.40
CA THR A 57 13.46 18.61 5.20
C THR A 57 13.34 17.21 4.61
N ALA A 58 14.02 16.97 3.48
CA ALA A 58 13.99 15.68 2.81
C ALA A 58 14.53 14.59 3.75
N ARG A 59 13.66 13.69 4.23
CA ARG A 59 14.10 12.42 4.82
C ARG A 59 14.65 11.53 3.71
N ARG A 60 15.75 10.82 3.99
CA ARG A 60 16.29 9.79 3.08
C ARG A 60 15.14 8.85 2.67
N PRO A 61 14.93 8.60 1.36
CA PRO A 61 13.89 7.68 0.93
C PRO A 61 14.16 6.30 1.54
N TYR A 62 13.17 5.76 2.23
CA TYR A 62 13.21 4.37 2.67
C TYR A 62 13.11 3.49 1.42
N ALA A 63 14.12 2.67 1.16
CA ALA A 63 14.02 1.66 0.12
C ALA A 63 12.85 0.74 0.49
N HIS A 64 11.83 0.70 -0.36
CA HIS A 64 10.75 -0.26 -0.19
C HIS A 64 11.35 -1.66 -0.37
N PHE A 65 11.49 -2.40 0.71
CA PHE A 65 11.77 -3.83 0.63
C PHE A 65 10.53 -4.48 0.03
N THR A 66 10.61 -4.82 -1.25
CA THR A 66 9.65 -5.75 -1.84
C THR A 66 10.11 -7.12 -1.35
N PRO A 67 9.38 -7.81 -0.45
CA PRO A 67 9.76 -9.16 -0.10
C PRO A 67 9.83 -9.96 -1.41
N PRO A 68 10.89 -10.76 -1.62
CA PRO A 68 10.93 -11.62 -2.80
C PRO A 68 9.63 -12.42 -2.77
N ARG A 69 8.80 -12.26 -3.82
CA ARG A 69 7.68 -13.17 -4.04
C ARG A 69 8.28 -14.56 -3.96
N SER A 70 7.78 -15.38 -3.05
CA SER A 70 8.14 -16.80 -2.92
C SER A 70 7.83 -17.50 -4.24
N GLN A 71 8.72 -17.38 -5.23
CA GLN A 71 8.71 -18.20 -6.42
C GLN A 71 9.23 -19.55 -6.00
N GLY A 72 8.29 -20.46 -5.72
CA GLY A 72 8.57 -21.83 -5.34
C GLY A 72 8.58 -22.03 -3.83
N GLU A 73 7.42 -21.95 -3.20
CA GLU A 73 7.17 -22.81 -2.04
C GLU A 73 7.46 -24.25 -2.50
N PRO A 74 8.42 -24.97 -1.88
CA PRO A 74 8.58 -26.39 -2.16
C PRO A 74 7.28 -27.04 -1.71
N ARG A 75 6.45 -27.43 -2.69
CA ARG A 75 5.27 -28.25 -2.44
C ARG A 75 5.69 -29.38 -1.50
N PRO A 76 5.03 -29.60 -0.35
CA PRO A 76 5.25 -30.81 0.40
C PRO A 76 4.94 -31.95 -0.57
N GLN A 77 5.97 -32.71 -0.96
CA GLN A 77 5.84 -33.83 -1.87
C GLN A 77 4.78 -34.75 -1.26
N GLN A 78 3.65 -34.89 -1.95
CA GLN A 78 2.58 -35.78 -1.56
C GLN A 78 3.20 -37.16 -1.37
N ARG A 79 3.21 -37.62 -0.11
CA ARG A 79 3.61 -38.98 0.23
C ARG A 79 2.77 -39.92 -0.64
N PRO A 80 3.37 -40.82 -1.45
CA PRO A 80 2.59 -41.73 -2.25
C PRO A 80 1.66 -42.51 -1.33
N ALA A 81 0.37 -42.50 -1.65
CA ALA A 81 -0.62 -43.31 -0.96
C ALA A 81 -0.21 -44.79 -1.06
N PRO A 82 -0.36 -45.60 0.00
CA PRO A 82 -0.10 -47.03 -0.08
C PRO A 82 -1.04 -47.67 -1.12
N PRO A 83 -0.59 -48.69 -1.88
CA PRO A 83 -1.45 -49.36 -2.82
C PRO A 83 -2.63 -49.99 -2.09
N SER A 84 -3.85 -49.64 -2.51
CA SER A 84 -5.08 -50.26 -2.03
C SER A 84 -5.01 -51.76 -2.26
N SER A 85 -5.20 -52.54 -1.19
CA SER A 85 -5.30 -53.99 -1.24
C SER A 85 -6.40 -54.41 -2.22
N PRO A 86 -6.18 -55.43 -3.09
CA PRO A 86 -7.25 -55.94 -3.92
C PRO A 86 -8.34 -56.59 -3.05
N THR A 87 -9.57 -56.12 -3.23
CA THR A 87 -10.79 -56.66 -2.62
C THR A 87 -10.97 -58.15 -2.98
N PRO A 88 -11.44 -59.01 -2.05
CA PRO A 88 -11.77 -60.40 -2.38
C PRO A 88 -12.98 -60.43 -3.31
N GLN A 89 -12.80 -60.87 -4.56
CA GLN A 89 -13.91 -61.22 -5.43
C GLN A 89 -14.26 -62.71 -5.24
N GLN A 90 -15.34 -62.95 -4.52
CA GLN A 90 -16.26 -64.09 -4.73
C GLN A 90 -17.64 -63.45 -5.03
N PRO A 91 -18.62 -64.09 -5.71
CA PRO A 91 -18.77 -65.54 -5.94
C PRO A 91 -19.35 -65.96 -7.32
N ALA A 92 -19.49 -67.29 -7.48
CA ALA A 92 -20.63 -68.03 -8.08
C ALA A 92 -20.61 -68.49 -9.56
N THR A 93 -20.55 -69.83 -9.69
CA THR A 93 -21.50 -70.71 -10.42
C THR A 93 -21.56 -70.68 -11.96
N HIS A 94 -21.09 -71.76 -12.60
CA HIS A 94 -21.92 -72.73 -13.34
C HIS A 94 -21.17 -74.06 -13.52
#